data_AF-A0A8J6MJN9-F1
#
_entry.id   AF-A0A8J6MJN9-F1
#
_cell.length_a   1.000
_cell.length_b   1.000
_cell.length_c   1.000
_cell.angle_alpha   90.00
_cell.angle_beta   90.00
_cell.angle_gamma   90.00
#
_symmetry.space_group_name_H-M   'P 1'
#
loop_
_entity.id
_entity.type
_entity.pdbx_description
1 polymer ?
#
loop_
_entity_poly.entity_id
_entity_poly.type
_entity_poly.pdbx_seq_one_letter_code
_entity_poly.pdbx_strand_id
1 'polypeptide(L)'
;MRLFADVSPKAATWDDVTLISERFCVSCHLDDGYETQATWSGLKDSMIKRLKLGETEAGTMPPSETKLGKEMGSNDKTVMLSWLTTIQATTPSKIPTGTSSPTTAVPIAGDLKSLNDMYCKSCHSDAVNTLFWSSKKALIISKVSNGAMPKGTAMTDADKRKLLAIVSAL
;
A
#
# COMPACT_ATOMS: atom_id res chain seq x y z
N MET A 1 18.08 4.30 46.92
CA MET A 1 18.49 4.60 45.54
C MET A 1 17.78 3.65 44.59
N ARG A 2 16.75 4.09 43.87
CA ARG A 2 16.19 3.34 42.74
C ARG A 2 16.59 4.10 41.47
N LEU A 3 17.59 3.57 40.79
CA LEU A 3 17.98 3.94 39.44
C LEU A 3 16.89 3.42 38.50
N PHE A 4 15.87 4.23 38.24
CA PHE A 4 15.13 4.10 37.00
C PHE A 4 16.05 4.70 35.94
N ALA A 5 16.79 3.83 35.24
CA ALA A 5 17.39 4.23 33.98
C ALA A 5 16.21 4.64 33.09
N ASP A 6 16.09 5.95 32.89
CA ASP A 6 15.21 6.58 31.93
C ASP A 6 15.68 6.11 30.55
N VAL A 7 15.19 4.96 30.11
CA VAL A 7 15.42 4.50 28.74
C VAL A 7 14.52 5.38 27.88
N SER A 8 15.04 6.55 27.52
CA SER A 8 14.41 7.41 26.53
C SER A 8 14.07 6.55 25.31
N PRO A 9 12.82 6.57 24.82
CA PRO A 9 12.47 5.83 23.62
C PRO A 9 13.42 6.25 22.50
N LYS A 10 14.18 5.30 21.95
CA LYS A 10 15.09 5.54 20.83
C LYS A 10 14.30 6.27 19.75
N ALA A 11 14.78 7.44 19.34
CA ALA A 11 14.15 8.18 18.24
C ALA A 11 14.13 7.28 17.00
N ALA A 12 12.95 7.20 16.35
CA ALA A 12 12.80 6.44 15.12
C ALA A 12 13.72 7.03 14.04
N THR A 13 14.40 6.17 13.30
CA THR A 13 15.30 6.54 12.20
C THR A 13 14.64 6.29 10.85
N TRP A 14 15.22 6.83 9.78
CA TRP A 14 14.76 6.53 8.42
C TRP A 14 14.90 5.04 8.09
N ASP A 15 15.92 4.35 8.62
CA ASP A 15 16.09 2.91 8.43
C ASP A 15 14.96 2.12 9.08
N ASP A 16 14.53 2.52 10.29
CA ASP A 16 13.37 1.92 10.95
C ASP A 16 12.09 2.12 10.12
N VAL A 17 11.89 3.32 9.56
CA VAL A 17 10.74 3.63 8.69
C VAL A 17 10.80 2.85 7.38
N THR A 18 11.98 2.69 6.79
CA THR A 18 12.17 1.97 5.52
C THR A 18 11.80 0.50 5.69
N LEU A 19 12.25 -0.14 6.77
CA LEU A 19 11.91 -1.55 7.07
C LEU A 19 10.39 -1.75 7.21
N ILE A 20 9.71 -0.81 7.90
CA ILE A 20 8.25 -0.87 8.06
C ILE A 20 7.54 -0.55 6.73
N SER A 21 8.02 0.45 5.98
CA SER A 21 7.50 0.84 4.67
C SER A 21 7.60 -0.31 3.67
N GLU A 22 8.73 -1.01 3.59
CA GLU A 22 8.92 -2.16 2.69
C GLU A 22 7.92 -3.28 2.98
N ARG A 23 7.63 -3.51 4.26
CA ARG A 23 6.71 -4.56 4.69
C ARG A 23 5.24 -4.20 4.47
N PHE A 24 4.84 -2.96 4.75
CA PHE A 24 3.42 -2.60 4.87
C PHE A 24 2.94 -1.59 3.83
N CYS A 25 3.81 -0.78 3.23
CA CYS A 25 3.45 0.33 2.35
C CYS A 25 3.85 0.06 0.90
N VAL A 26 5.12 -0.29 0.65
CA VAL A 26 5.70 -0.54 -0.68
C VAL A 26 4.94 -1.64 -1.41
N SER A 27 4.35 -2.59 -0.68
CA SER A 27 3.50 -3.64 -1.22
C SER A 27 2.36 -3.13 -2.11
N CYS A 28 1.80 -1.97 -1.79
CA CYS A 28 0.68 -1.36 -2.51
C CYS A 28 1.04 0.01 -3.11
N HIS A 29 2.21 0.56 -2.78
CA HIS A 29 2.71 1.88 -3.19
C HIS A 29 4.09 1.85 -3.87
N LEU A 30 4.50 0.72 -4.46
CA LEU A 30 5.83 0.55 -5.07
C LEU A 30 6.16 1.62 -6.14
N ASP A 31 5.18 2.12 -6.88
CA ASP A 31 5.39 3.16 -7.90
C ASP A 31 5.29 4.59 -7.35
N ASP A 32 4.87 4.74 -6.10
CA ASP A 32 4.70 6.04 -5.46
C ASP A 32 6.00 6.51 -4.76
N GLY A 33 7.06 5.69 -4.77
CA GLY A 33 8.39 6.02 -4.25
C GLY A 33 8.53 5.90 -2.73
N TYR A 34 7.70 5.05 -2.09
CA TYR A 34 7.69 4.86 -0.64
C TYR A 34 8.96 4.21 -0.07
N GLU A 35 9.88 3.77 -0.92
CA GLU A 35 11.24 3.37 -0.59
C GLU A 35 12.21 4.56 -0.44
N THR A 36 11.77 5.80 -0.72
CA THR A 36 12.62 7.00 -0.68
C THR A 36 12.19 8.00 0.39
N GLN A 37 13.18 8.58 1.08
CA GLN A 37 12.92 9.58 2.11
C GLN A 37 12.25 10.84 1.55
N ALA A 38 12.59 11.21 0.30
CA ALA A 38 12.06 12.39 -0.37
C ALA A 38 10.53 12.29 -0.58
N THR A 39 10.01 11.14 -1.01
CA THR A 39 8.56 10.91 -1.11
C THR A 39 7.90 11.08 0.25
N TRP A 40 8.49 10.51 1.30
CA TRP A 40 7.93 10.59 2.65
C TRP A 40 7.90 12.03 3.18
N SER A 41 8.96 12.81 2.98
CA SER A 41 8.99 14.24 3.30
C SER A 41 7.94 15.04 2.51
N GLY A 42 7.70 14.69 1.24
CA GLY A 42 6.70 15.34 0.38
C GLY A 42 5.25 14.99 0.71
N LEU A 43 4.99 13.79 1.25
CA LEU A 43 3.65 13.29 1.58
C LEU A 43 3.33 13.31 3.08
N LYS A 44 4.21 13.89 3.90
CA LYS A 44 4.16 13.87 5.37
C LYS A 44 2.75 13.99 5.93
N ASP A 45 2.02 15.05 5.59
CA ASP A 45 0.72 15.34 6.19
C ASP A 45 -0.34 14.30 5.81
N SER A 46 -0.32 13.83 4.56
CA SER A 46 -1.22 12.77 4.09
C SER A 46 -0.95 11.45 4.82
N MET A 47 0.32 11.10 5.02
CA MET A 47 0.67 9.87 5.72
C MET A 47 0.32 9.95 7.21
N ILE A 48 0.65 11.06 7.88
CA ILE A 48 0.24 11.28 9.29
C ILE A 48 -1.26 11.13 9.43
N LYS A 49 -2.04 11.75 8.52
CA LYS A 49 -3.50 11.64 8.54
C LYS A 49 -3.94 10.18 8.46
N ARG A 50 -3.46 9.42 7.47
CA ARG A 50 -3.90 8.03 7.22
C ARG A 50 -3.43 7.03 8.28
N LEU A 51 -2.23 7.20 8.83
CA LEU A 51 -1.69 6.33 9.88
C LEU A 51 -2.38 6.52 11.24
N LYS A 52 -2.98 7.70 11.47
CA LYS A 52 -3.75 8.01 12.69
C LYS A 52 -5.21 7.54 12.64
N LEU A 53 -5.74 7.22 11.47
CA LEU A 53 -7.12 6.76 11.33
C LEU A 53 -7.33 5.44 12.07
N GLY A 54 -8.50 5.31 12.69
CA GLY A 54 -8.92 4.07 13.34
C GLY A 54 -8.99 2.89 12.35
N GLU A 55 -8.95 1.66 12.86
CA GLU A 55 -9.01 0.46 12.01
C GLU A 55 -10.28 0.42 11.16
N THR A 56 -11.39 0.98 11.62
CA THR A 56 -12.66 0.97 10.89
C THR A 56 -12.88 2.20 10.01
N GLU A 57 -11.94 3.16 10.02
CA GLU A 57 -12.11 4.43 9.32
C GLU A 57 -11.66 4.34 7.86
N ALA A 58 -12.51 4.84 6.96
CA ALA A 58 -12.24 4.84 5.53
C ALA A 58 -10.93 5.60 5.21
N GLY A 59 -10.03 4.93 4.49
CA GLY A 59 -8.74 5.48 4.12
C GLY A 59 -7.61 5.26 5.13
N THR A 60 -7.86 4.50 6.21
CA THR A 60 -6.81 3.96 7.09
C THR A 60 -5.79 3.18 6.29
N MET A 61 -4.51 3.31 6.63
CA MET A 61 -3.42 2.65 5.92
C MET A 61 -2.50 1.88 6.89
N PRO A 62 -2.14 0.63 6.55
CA PRO A 62 -2.77 -0.20 5.52
C PRO A 62 -4.26 -0.45 5.84
N PRO A 63 -5.12 -0.71 4.84
CA PRO A 63 -6.54 -0.94 5.10
C PRO A 63 -6.74 -2.15 6.00
N SER A 64 -7.57 -2.03 7.04
CA SER A 64 -7.70 -3.02 8.12
C SER A 64 -8.32 -4.33 7.67
N GLU A 65 -9.04 -4.33 6.56
CA GLU A 65 -9.58 -5.52 5.92
C GLU A 65 -8.48 -6.39 5.30
N THR A 66 -7.31 -5.81 5.01
CA THR A 66 -6.17 -6.51 4.41
C THR A 66 -5.38 -7.30 5.45
N LYS A 67 -4.65 -8.33 5.00
CA LYS A 67 -3.67 -9.03 5.83
C LYS A 67 -2.65 -8.05 6.44
N LEU A 68 -2.16 -7.10 5.65
CA LEU A 68 -1.17 -6.10 6.09
C LEU A 68 -1.73 -5.16 7.15
N GLY A 69 -2.99 -4.73 7.02
CA GLY A 69 -3.65 -3.87 8.01
C GLY A 69 -3.92 -4.58 9.34
N LYS A 70 -4.13 -5.89 9.30
CA LYS A 70 -4.24 -6.74 10.51
C LYS A 70 -2.89 -7.02 11.17
N GLU A 71 -1.82 -7.03 10.39
CA GLU A 71 -0.47 -7.34 10.87
C GLU A 71 0.31 -6.12 11.33
N MET A 72 -0.01 -4.92 10.80
CA MET A 72 0.66 -3.69 11.20
C MET A 72 0.22 -3.30 12.61
N GLY A 73 1.13 -3.46 13.57
CA GLY A 73 0.85 -3.21 14.97
C GLY A 73 0.84 -1.72 15.33
N SER A 74 0.33 -1.43 16.53
CA SER A 74 0.42 -0.09 17.13
C SER A 74 1.86 0.40 17.27
N ASN A 75 2.81 -0.51 17.52
CA ASN A 75 4.23 -0.19 17.58
C ASN A 75 4.78 0.30 16.23
N ASP A 76 4.45 -0.37 15.13
CA ASP A 76 4.88 0.02 13.78
C ASP A 76 4.36 1.41 13.42
N LYS A 77 3.06 1.65 13.68
CA LYS A 77 2.43 2.97 13.47
C LYS A 77 3.11 4.05 14.32
N THR A 78 3.47 3.72 15.57
CA THR A 78 4.12 4.66 16.49
C THR A 78 5.51 5.06 16.00
N VAL A 79 6.33 4.10 15.53
CA VAL A 79 7.65 4.38 14.96
C VAL A 79 7.55 5.31 13.76
N MET A 80 6.64 5.02 12.83
CA MET A 80 6.45 5.84 11.62
C MET A 80 5.94 7.24 11.94
N LEU A 81 4.95 7.36 12.83
CA LEU A 81 4.40 8.64 13.25
C LEU A 81 5.45 9.47 14.01
N SER A 82 6.26 8.84 14.86
CA SER A 82 7.34 9.49 15.59
C SER A 82 8.38 10.09 14.64
N TRP A 83 8.80 9.34 13.62
CA TRP A 83 9.72 9.88 12.63
C TRP A 83 9.08 11.00 11.79
N LEU A 84 7.86 10.79 11.27
CA LEU A 84 7.15 11.77 10.45
C LEU A 84 6.93 13.12 11.14
N THR A 85 6.73 13.16 12.46
CA THR A 85 6.56 14.42 13.19
C THR A 85 7.86 15.21 13.30
N THR A 86 9.03 14.55 13.23
CA THR A 86 10.35 15.19 13.36
C THR A 86 10.91 15.76 12.06
N ILE A 87 10.50 15.26 10.90
CA ILE A 87 11.04 15.71 9.61
C ILE A 87 10.40 17.03 9.14
N GLN A 88 11.17 17.87 8.46
CA GLN A 88 10.61 19.01 7.71
C GLN A 88 9.91 18.53 6.44
N ALA A 89 8.74 19.11 6.16
CA ALA A 89 8.05 18.87 4.91
C ALA A 89 8.83 19.51 3.75
N THR A 90 9.05 18.77 2.68
CA THR A 90 9.55 19.31 1.41
C THR A 90 8.35 19.55 0.49
N THR A 91 8.38 20.60 -0.33
CA THR A 91 7.27 20.91 -1.25
C THR A 91 6.93 19.67 -2.10
N PRO A 92 5.67 19.21 -2.15
CA PRO A 92 5.33 17.99 -2.86
C PRO A 92 5.56 18.16 -4.36
N SER A 93 6.38 17.29 -4.97
CA SER A 93 6.23 17.02 -6.40
C SER A 93 4.93 16.23 -6.56
N LYS A 94 3.95 16.79 -7.29
CA LYS A 94 2.63 16.20 -7.49
C LYS A 94 2.72 14.70 -7.74
N ILE A 95 2.20 13.90 -6.82
CA ILE A 95 1.90 12.50 -7.12
C ILE A 95 0.61 12.50 -7.94
N PRO A 96 0.58 11.90 -9.14
CA PRO A 96 -0.61 11.87 -9.97
C PRO A 96 -1.65 10.98 -9.27
N THR A 97 -2.57 11.60 -8.55
CA THR A 97 -3.83 10.95 -8.20
C THR A 97 -4.57 10.71 -9.50
N GLY A 98 -4.52 9.47 -9.98
CA GLY A 98 -5.25 9.04 -11.17
C GLY A 98 -6.71 9.50 -11.06
N THR A 99 -7.09 10.41 -11.93
CA THR A 99 -8.42 10.98 -12.02
C THR A 99 -9.43 9.90 -12.39
N SER A 100 -10.41 9.68 -11.53
CA SER A 100 -11.59 8.88 -11.81
C SER A 100 -12.58 9.70 -12.65
N SER A 101 -12.81 9.27 -13.90
CA SER A 101 -13.99 9.67 -14.67
C SER A 101 -15.09 8.61 -14.49
N PRO A 102 -16.36 9.01 -14.27
CA PRO A 102 -17.46 8.08 -14.10
C PRO A 102 -17.88 7.54 -15.48
N THR A 103 -17.40 6.36 -15.83
CA THR A 103 -17.98 5.55 -16.91
C THR A 103 -18.60 4.34 -16.25
N THR A 104 -19.84 4.00 -16.64
CA THR A 104 -20.66 2.93 -16.05
C THR A 104 -19.82 1.73 -15.64
N ALA A 105 -19.68 1.54 -14.32
CA ALA A 105 -18.78 0.57 -13.75
C ALA A 105 -19.28 -0.84 -14.07
N VAL A 106 -18.68 -1.51 -15.05
CA VAL A 106 -18.99 -2.91 -15.37
C VAL A 106 -18.20 -3.80 -14.41
N PRO A 107 -18.86 -4.58 -13.52
CA PRO A 107 -18.18 -5.42 -12.56
C PRO A 107 -17.38 -6.54 -13.24
N ILE A 108 -16.25 -6.93 -12.65
CA ILE A 108 -15.55 -8.15 -13.06
C ILE A 108 -16.31 -9.41 -12.58
N ALA A 109 -16.12 -10.52 -13.28
CA ALA A 109 -16.77 -11.79 -12.98
C ALA A 109 -15.81 -12.99 -13.14
N GLY A 110 -16.29 -14.17 -12.77
CA GLY A 110 -15.58 -15.45 -12.95
C GLY A 110 -14.21 -15.48 -12.27
N ASP A 111 -13.24 -16.07 -12.96
CA ASP A 111 -11.88 -16.26 -12.44
C ASP A 111 -11.17 -14.94 -12.13
N LEU A 112 -11.41 -13.88 -12.92
CA LEU A 112 -10.83 -12.56 -12.64
C LEU A 112 -11.32 -12.04 -11.29
N LYS A 113 -12.61 -12.21 -10.99
CA LYS A 113 -13.19 -11.82 -9.72
C LYS A 113 -12.61 -12.63 -8.55
N SER A 114 -12.50 -13.95 -8.69
CA SER A 114 -11.93 -14.81 -7.65
C SER A 114 -10.48 -14.43 -7.33
N LEU A 115 -9.66 -14.19 -8.36
CA LEU A 115 -8.27 -13.76 -8.20
C LEU A 115 -8.18 -12.34 -7.62
N ASN A 116 -9.05 -11.43 -8.06
CA ASN A 116 -9.13 -10.08 -7.52
C ASN A 116 -9.44 -10.11 -6.01
N ASP A 117 -10.50 -10.79 -5.61
CA ASP A 117 -10.94 -10.85 -4.21
C ASP A 117 -9.86 -11.46 -3.29
N MET A 118 -9.08 -12.42 -3.81
CA MET A 118 -8.02 -13.10 -3.05
C MET A 118 -6.74 -12.27 -2.93
N TYR A 119 -6.35 -11.58 -4.00
CA TYR A 119 -4.99 -11.03 -4.13
C TYR A 119 -4.92 -9.51 -4.32
N CYS A 120 -5.93 -8.89 -4.94
CA CYS A 120 -5.80 -7.54 -5.49
C CYS A 120 -6.74 -6.52 -4.82
N LYS A 121 -8.01 -6.89 -4.58
CA LYS A 121 -9.08 -6.00 -4.09
C LYS A 121 -8.74 -5.31 -2.78
N SER A 122 -8.03 -6.02 -1.92
CA SER A 122 -7.60 -5.53 -0.62
C SER A 122 -6.77 -4.25 -0.72
N CYS A 123 -5.98 -4.09 -1.78
CA CYS A 123 -5.22 -2.86 -2.06
C CYS A 123 -5.75 -2.04 -3.26
N HIS A 124 -6.63 -2.61 -4.07
CA HIS A 124 -7.22 -1.96 -5.24
C HIS A 124 -8.74 -2.04 -5.20
N SER A 125 -9.36 -1.17 -4.40
CA SER A 125 -10.84 -1.11 -4.26
C SER A 125 -11.55 -0.97 -5.61
N ASP A 126 -10.93 -0.26 -6.54
CA ASP A 126 -11.48 -0.01 -7.88
C ASP A 126 -11.33 -1.22 -8.83
N ALA A 127 -10.51 -2.21 -8.46
CA ALA A 127 -10.32 -3.45 -9.21
C ALA A 127 -11.55 -4.36 -9.22
N VAL A 128 -12.64 -3.97 -8.57
CA VAL A 128 -13.95 -4.62 -8.74
C VAL A 128 -14.58 -4.33 -10.11
N ASN A 129 -14.01 -3.40 -10.89
CA ASN A 129 -14.54 -2.95 -12.18
C ASN A 129 -13.57 -3.25 -13.34
N THR A 130 -14.11 -3.68 -14.47
CA THR A 130 -13.34 -4.00 -15.69
C THR A 130 -12.45 -2.85 -16.18
N LEU A 131 -12.89 -1.59 -16.03
CA LEU A 131 -12.12 -0.41 -16.43
C LEU A 131 -10.76 -0.30 -15.72
N PHE A 132 -10.68 -0.71 -14.45
CA PHE A 132 -9.39 -0.76 -13.73
C PHE A 132 -8.40 -1.68 -14.45
N TRP A 133 -8.87 -2.86 -14.84
CA TRP A 133 -8.04 -3.88 -15.46
C TRP A 133 -7.61 -3.51 -16.87
N SER A 134 -8.52 -2.95 -17.68
CA SER A 134 -8.19 -2.53 -19.04
C SER A 134 -7.27 -1.31 -19.05
N SER A 135 -7.54 -0.29 -18.22
CA SER A 135 -6.72 0.93 -18.15
C SER A 135 -5.31 0.69 -17.58
N LYS A 136 -5.15 -0.28 -16.67
CA LYS A 136 -3.86 -0.61 -16.04
C LYS A 136 -3.24 -1.90 -16.59
N LYS A 137 -3.77 -2.47 -17.68
CA LYS A 137 -3.37 -3.78 -18.24
C LYS A 137 -1.85 -3.97 -18.30
N ALA A 138 -1.13 -3.06 -18.97
CA ALA A 138 0.31 -3.16 -19.14
C ALA A 138 1.07 -3.12 -17.80
N LEU A 139 0.64 -2.23 -16.88
CA LEU A 139 1.24 -2.11 -15.56
C LEU A 139 1.01 -3.36 -14.72
N ILE A 140 -0.22 -3.90 -14.72
CA ILE A 140 -0.57 -5.13 -14.01
C ILE A 140 0.26 -6.30 -14.52
N ILE A 141 0.35 -6.49 -15.85
CA ILE A 141 1.18 -7.55 -16.45
C ILE A 141 2.64 -7.41 -16.00
N SER A 142 3.20 -6.20 -16.07
CA SER A 142 4.57 -5.94 -15.66
C SER A 142 4.81 -6.28 -14.18
N LYS A 143 3.94 -5.80 -13.28
CA LYS A 143 4.09 -5.96 -11.82
C LYS A 143 3.83 -7.39 -11.35
N VAL A 144 2.89 -8.09 -11.97
CA VAL A 144 2.61 -9.49 -11.62
C VAL A 144 3.72 -10.40 -12.16
N SER A 145 4.17 -10.18 -13.41
CA SER A 145 5.21 -11.01 -14.03
C SER A 145 6.55 -10.92 -13.31
N ASN A 146 6.99 -9.73 -12.90
CA ASN A 146 8.23 -9.53 -12.15
C ASN A 146 8.11 -9.83 -10.64
N GLY A 147 6.94 -10.27 -10.17
CA GLY A 147 6.72 -10.61 -8.75
C GLY A 147 6.63 -9.40 -7.82
N ALA A 148 6.52 -8.19 -8.37
CA ALA A 148 6.27 -6.99 -7.59
C ALA A 148 4.86 -6.95 -6.99
N MET A 149 3.91 -7.71 -7.53
CA MET A 149 2.55 -7.87 -6.98
C MET A 149 2.02 -9.31 -7.13
N PRO A 150 1.13 -9.75 -6.21
CA PRO A 150 0.80 -9.11 -4.93
C PRO A 150 1.90 -9.30 -3.88
N LYS A 151 2.08 -8.32 -2.99
CA LYS A 151 3.13 -8.32 -1.95
C LYS A 151 2.67 -8.77 -0.55
N GLY A 152 1.36 -8.90 -0.31
CA GLY A 152 0.81 -9.32 0.99
C GLY A 152 0.43 -10.81 1.07
N THR A 153 -0.30 -11.29 0.07
CA THR A 153 -0.65 -12.71 -0.08
C THR A 153 0.23 -13.28 -1.18
N ALA A 154 1.02 -14.32 -0.88
CA ALA A 154 1.80 -14.99 -1.91
C ALA A 154 0.84 -15.61 -2.95
N MET A 155 0.95 -15.17 -4.20
CA MET A 155 0.19 -15.74 -5.31
C MET A 155 0.88 -17.01 -5.78
N THR A 156 0.12 -18.09 -5.93
CA THR A 156 0.66 -19.34 -6.46
C THR A 156 1.08 -19.16 -7.93
N ASP A 157 2.06 -19.93 -8.41
CA ASP A 157 2.46 -19.87 -9.82
C ASP A 157 1.30 -20.18 -10.78
N ALA A 158 0.38 -21.06 -10.37
CA ALA A 158 -0.81 -21.38 -11.14
C ALA A 158 -1.75 -20.17 -11.26
N ASP A 159 -2.05 -19.52 -10.13
CA ASP A 159 -2.89 -18.32 -10.10
C ASP A 159 -2.24 -17.14 -10.83
N LYS A 160 -0.92 -16.99 -10.70
CA LYS A 160 -0.14 -15.98 -11.44
C LYS A 160 -0.26 -16.16 -12.94
N ARG A 161 -0.04 -17.39 -13.44
CA ARG A 161 -0.22 -17.70 -14.87
C ARG A 161 -1.65 -17.43 -15.32
N LYS A 162 -2.63 -17.81 -14.50
CA LYS A 162 -4.06 -17.61 -14.79
C LYS A 162 -4.42 -16.13 -14.85
N LEU A 163 -3.99 -15.33 -13.88
CA LEU A 163 -4.19 -13.89 -13.86
C LEU A 163 -3.57 -13.21 -15.09
N LEU A 164 -2.32 -13.52 -15.39
CA LEU A 164 -1.61 -12.96 -16.55
C LEU A 164 -2.31 -13.32 -17.87
N ALA A 165 -2.79 -14.55 -18.03
CA ALA A 165 -3.53 -14.97 -19.21
C ALA A 165 -4.85 -14.19 -19.36
N ILE A 166 -5.62 -14.03 -18.28
CA ILE A 166 -6.88 -13.27 -18.30
C ILE A 166 -6.61 -11.81 -18.64
N VAL A 167 -5.70 -11.13 -17.92
CA VAL A 167 -5.41 -9.70 -18.12
C VAL A 167 -4.83 -9.44 -19.52
N SER A 168 -4.05 -10.38 -20.06
CA SER A 168 -3.52 -10.27 -21.44
C SER A 168 -4.62 -10.33 -22.50
N ALA A 169 -5.75 -10.98 -22.22
CA ALA A 169 -6.88 -11.14 -23.13
C ALA A 169 -7.95 -10.02 -23.03
N LEU A 170 -7.85 -9.10 -22.06
CA LEU A 170 -8.72 -7.92 -21.93
C LEU A 170 -8.39 -6.85 -22.98
#